data_AF-A0A7K3VF88-F1
#
_entry.id   AF-A0A7K3VF88-F1
#
_cell.length_a   1.000
_cell.length_b   1.000
_cell.length_c   1.000
_cell.angle_alpha   90.00
_cell.angle_beta   90.00
_cell.angle_gamma   90.00
#
_symmetry.space_group_name_H-M   'P 1'
#
loop_
_entity.id
_entity.type
_entity.pdbx_description
1 polymer ?
#
loop_
_entity_poly.entity_id
_entity_poly.type
_entity_poly.pdbx_seq_one_letter_code
_entity_poly.pdbx_strand_id
1 'polypeptide(L)'
;MGTILIALILVVGGVFGSTLSKVLADEFKAWRPNIVRRLIAVAASLLSDVDRDRYREEWSAHIEEVPGDLGKIISAIGFVWAAARMSDRRFIALGTKRLMDVTIAVSSLLLLSPPLLIVALAIKIESPGPVFFAYRRVGKDGKEFYALKFRSMRLDAEEKLSELLRANPSALAEWVTTRKLKNDPRITIVGKFLRKSSIDELPQLVNILRGEMSVVGPRAMPSDYPTDEETQKLLKLRQRMRPGLTGLGQLSQADDDRRERGRLLSDMLYVLEHSIALDIGILLKTVLHVFREPGENKAAGIFAIFALMIPAGIIVAMLIATIAV
;
A
#
# COMPACT_ATOMS: atom_id res chain seq x y z
N MET A 1 51.25 -31.80 18.01
CA MET A 1 49.78 -31.64 18.14
C MET A 1 49.23 -30.43 17.36
N GLY A 2 49.85 -29.25 17.39
CA GLY A 2 49.31 -28.05 16.70
C GLY A 2 49.19 -28.15 15.18
N THR A 3 50.11 -28.83 14.49
CA THR A 3 50.10 -28.98 13.02
C THR A 3 48.97 -29.89 12.52
N ILE A 4 48.65 -30.95 13.27
CA ILE A 4 47.55 -31.88 12.93
C ILE A 4 46.19 -31.19 13.11
N LEU A 5 46.04 -30.36 14.15
CA LEU A 5 44.82 -29.60 14.40
C LEU A 5 44.57 -28.54 13.31
N ILE A 6 45.62 -27.84 12.88
CA ILE A 6 45.52 -26.84 11.79
C ILE A 6 45.17 -27.54 10.46
N ALA A 7 45.80 -28.68 10.15
CA ALA A 7 45.47 -29.45 8.96
C ALA A 7 44.01 -29.96 8.98
N LEU A 8 43.52 -30.42 10.14
CA LEU A 8 42.14 -30.86 10.30
C LEU A 8 41.13 -29.71 10.09
N ILE A 9 41.41 -28.52 10.64
CA ILE A 9 40.57 -27.33 10.46
C ILE A 9 40.53 -26.89 8.99
N LEU A 10 41.66 -26.93 8.29
CA LEU A 10 41.71 -26.58 6.86
C LEU A 10 40.96 -27.59 5.99
N VAL A 11 41.07 -28.89 6.29
CA VAL A 11 40.34 -29.94 5.57
C VAL A 11 38.85 -29.86 5.85
N VAL A 12 38.43 -29.72 7.11
CA VAL A 12 37.02 -29.59 7.48
C VAL A 12 36.42 -28.29 6.92
N GLY A 13 37.16 -27.18 6.97
CA GLY A 13 36.75 -25.91 6.37
C GLY A 13 36.65 -25.98 4.84
N GLY A 14 37.57 -26.67 4.18
CA GLY A 14 37.54 -26.89 2.72
C GLY A 14 36.37 -27.77 2.29
N VAL A 15 36.12 -28.87 3.02
CA VAL A 15 34.97 -29.76 2.76
C VAL A 15 33.67 -29.01 3.01
N PHE A 16 33.51 -28.34 4.15
CA PHE A 16 32.32 -27.56 4.49
C PHE A 16 32.06 -26.42 3.49
N GLY A 17 33.11 -25.68 3.10
CA GLY A 17 33.02 -24.65 2.08
C GLY A 17 32.58 -25.19 0.70
N SER A 18 33.10 -26.36 0.30
CA SER A 18 32.72 -27.00 -0.96
C SER A 18 31.28 -27.52 -0.95
N THR A 19 30.81 -28.06 0.18
CA THR A 19 29.43 -28.54 0.34
C THR A 19 28.46 -27.37 0.40
N LEU A 20 28.77 -26.31 1.17
CA LEU A 20 27.96 -25.09 1.24
C LEU A 20 27.88 -24.39 -0.12
N SER A 21 29.00 -24.30 -0.85
CA SER A 21 29.03 -23.74 -2.21
C SER A 21 28.17 -24.53 -3.18
N LYS A 22 28.19 -25.88 -3.13
CA LYS A 22 27.32 -26.73 -3.95
C LYS A 22 25.85 -26.55 -3.60
N VAL A 23 25.50 -26.55 -2.32
CA VAL A 23 24.11 -26.33 -1.86
C VAL A 23 23.59 -24.97 -2.34
N LEU A 24 24.38 -23.90 -2.19
CA LEU A 24 24.01 -22.57 -2.68
C LEU A 24 23.90 -22.53 -4.22
N ALA A 25 24.77 -23.24 -4.93
CA ALA A 25 24.71 -23.31 -6.40
C ALA A 25 23.47 -24.08 -6.89
N ASP A 26 23.09 -25.16 -6.21
CA ASP A 26 21.91 -25.96 -6.55
C ASP A 26 20.61 -25.22 -6.23
N GLU A 27 20.55 -24.54 -5.08
CA GLU A 27 19.44 -23.64 -4.73
C GLU A 27 19.32 -22.48 -5.73
N PHE A 28 20.44 -21.86 -6.10
CA PHE A 28 20.45 -20.79 -7.10
C PHE A 28 19.95 -21.27 -8.46
N LYS A 29 20.33 -22.47 -8.90
CA LYS A 29 19.80 -23.09 -10.12
C LYS A 29 18.29 -23.32 -10.03
N ALA A 30 17.76 -23.71 -8.87
CA ALA A 30 16.33 -23.91 -8.67
C ALA A 30 15.54 -22.59 -8.73
N TRP A 31 16.10 -21.48 -8.24
CA TRP A 31 15.44 -20.18 -8.23
C TRP A 31 15.56 -19.42 -9.55
N ARG A 32 16.60 -19.69 -10.34
CA ARG A 32 16.94 -18.95 -11.57
C ARG A 32 15.78 -18.78 -12.55
N PRO A 33 15.02 -19.82 -12.95
CA PRO A 33 13.93 -19.65 -13.92
C PRO A 33 12.84 -18.71 -13.40
N ASN A 34 12.65 -18.65 -12.08
CA ASN A 34 11.70 -17.75 -11.46
C ASN A 34 12.21 -16.31 -11.42
N ILE A 35 13.51 -16.10 -11.19
CA ILE A 35 14.14 -14.78 -11.25
C ILE A 35 14.03 -14.19 -12.67
N VAL A 36 14.44 -14.95 -13.69
CA VAL A 36 14.39 -14.50 -15.09
C VAL A 36 12.96 -14.18 -15.53
N ARG A 37 12.00 -15.07 -15.25
CA ARG A 37 10.58 -14.81 -15.56
C ARG A 37 10.03 -13.58 -14.84
N ARG A 38 10.45 -13.33 -13.59
CA ARG A 38 10.07 -12.13 -12.85
C ARG A 38 10.66 -10.87 -13.46
N LEU A 39 11.93 -10.89 -13.87
CA LEU A 39 12.58 -9.74 -14.51
C LEU A 39 11.91 -9.39 -15.84
N ILE A 40 11.58 -10.39 -16.67
CA ILE A 40 10.83 -10.17 -17.91
C ILE A 40 9.44 -9.60 -17.62
N ALA A 41 8.74 -10.14 -16.62
CA ALA A 41 7.44 -9.60 -16.21
C ALA A 41 7.53 -8.14 -15.72
N VAL A 42 8.61 -7.79 -14.99
CA VAL A 42 8.87 -6.41 -14.57
C VAL A 42 9.14 -5.53 -15.78
N ALA A 43 10.03 -5.94 -16.68
CA ALA A 43 10.34 -5.20 -17.91
C ALA A 43 9.06 -4.92 -18.72
N ALA A 44 8.25 -5.94 -18.96
CA ALA A 44 7.01 -5.79 -19.73
C ALA A 44 5.99 -4.88 -19.02
N SER A 45 5.95 -4.90 -17.68
CA SER A 45 5.06 -4.03 -16.91
C SER A 45 5.36 -2.53 -17.01
N LEU A 46 6.56 -2.16 -17.47
CA LEU A 46 6.95 -0.77 -17.74
C LEU A 46 6.42 -0.27 -19.09
N LEU A 47 5.95 -1.15 -19.96
CA LEU A 47 5.51 -0.80 -21.30
C LEU A 47 3.99 -0.57 -21.37
N SER A 48 3.58 0.13 -22.43
CA SER A 48 2.18 0.33 -22.81
C SER A 48 1.46 -1.01 -22.96
N ASP A 49 0.13 -1.07 -22.80
CA ASP A 49 -0.59 -2.34 -22.91
C ASP A 49 -0.44 -2.97 -24.33
N VAL A 50 -0.26 -2.15 -25.37
CA VAL A 50 -0.03 -2.60 -26.75
C VAL A 50 1.34 -3.25 -26.91
N ASP A 51 2.37 -2.66 -26.30
CA ASP A 51 3.75 -3.13 -26.40
C ASP A 51 4.05 -4.26 -25.42
N ARG A 52 3.39 -4.27 -24.25
CA ARG A 52 3.66 -5.18 -23.15
C ARG A 52 3.62 -6.63 -23.57
N ASP A 53 2.55 -7.07 -24.22
CA ASP A 53 2.36 -8.48 -24.54
C ASP A 53 3.33 -8.92 -25.65
N ARG A 54 3.51 -8.09 -26.68
CA ARG A 54 4.48 -8.34 -27.75
C ARG A 54 5.91 -8.50 -27.20
N TYR A 55 6.40 -7.51 -26.46
CA TYR A 55 7.77 -7.58 -25.92
C TYR A 55 7.93 -8.68 -24.87
N ARG A 56 6.87 -9.01 -24.11
CA ARG A 56 6.91 -10.13 -23.16
C ARG A 56 7.14 -11.45 -23.87
N GLU A 57 6.46 -11.68 -24.99
CA GLU A 57 6.64 -12.89 -25.81
C GLU A 57 8.02 -12.89 -26.47
N GLU A 58 8.41 -11.80 -27.15
CA GLU A 58 9.71 -11.67 -27.82
C GLU A 58 10.89 -11.88 -26.85
N TRP A 59 10.86 -11.24 -25.68
CA TRP A 59 11.92 -11.40 -24.68
C TRP A 59 11.93 -12.77 -24.04
N SER A 60 10.76 -13.40 -23.87
CA SER A 60 10.70 -14.78 -23.38
C SER A 60 11.27 -15.77 -24.40
N ALA A 61 11.00 -15.59 -25.70
CA ALA A 61 11.60 -16.39 -26.75
C ALA A 61 13.13 -16.19 -26.81
N HIS A 62 13.59 -14.93 -26.79
CA HIS A 62 15.02 -14.64 -26.82
C HIS A 62 15.79 -15.24 -25.63
N ILE A 63 15.18 -15.28 -24.44
CA ILE A 63 15.83 -15.83 -23.24
C ILE A 63 16.07 -17.34 -23.33
N GLU A 64 15.31 -18.04 -24.17
CA GLU A 64 15.52 -19.46 -24.43
C GLU A 64 16.79 -19.68 -25.25
N GLU A 65 17.07 -18.79 -26.20
CA GLU A 65 18.23 -18.81 -27.10
C GLU A 65 19.55 -18.37 -26.42
N VAL A 66 19.49 -17.55 -25.37
CA VAL A 66 20.70 -17.05 -24.69
C VAL A 66 21.48 -18.19 -24.03
N PRO A 67 22.78 -18.37 -24.35
CA PRO A 67 23.58 -19.42 -23.75
C PRO A 67 23.97 -19.07 -22.31
N GLY A 68 23.87 -20.07 -21.44
CA GLY A 68 24.33 -19.98 -20.06
C GLY A 68 23.40 -19.20 -19.13
N ASP A 69 23.39 -19.62 -17.87
CA ASP A 69 22.49 -19.12 -16.84
C ASP A 69 22.70 -17.65 -16.49
N LEU A 70 23.97 -17.24 -16.43
CA LEU A 70 24.35 -15.86 -16.15
C LEU A 70 23.98 -14.95 -17.32
N GLY A 71 24.13 -15.44 -18.56
CA GLY A 71 23.71 -14.74 -19.77
C GLY A 71 22.21 -14.44 -19.74
N LYS A 72 21.38 -15.41 -19.36
CA LYS A 72 19.93 -15.22 -19.21
C LYS A 72 19.57 -14.15 -18.18
N ILE A 73 20.28 -14.09 -17.05
CA ILE A 73 20.05 -13.06 -16.03
C ILE A 73 20.47 -11.68 -16.56
N ILE A 74 21.65 -11.58 -17.17
CA ILE A 74 22.18 -10.31 -17.73
C ILE A 74 21.24 -9.78 -18.81
N SER A 75 20.80 -10.63 -19.75
CA SER A 75 19.84 -10.23 -20.80
C SER A 75 18.51 -9.80 -20.21
N ALA A 76 18.00 -10.52 -19.20
CA ALA A 76 16.75 -10.13 -18.53
C ALA A 76 16.86 -8.77 -17.81
N ILE A 77 18.00 -8.45 -17.20
CA ILE A 77 18.29 -7.12 -16.64
C ILE A 77 18.36 -6.08 -17.77
N GLY A 78 19.01 -6.41 -18.88
CA GLY A 78 19.08 -5.57 -20.08
C GLY A 78 17.69 -5.22 -20.62
N PHE A 79 16.75 -6.16 -20.63
CA PHE A 79 15.37 -5.91 -21.01
C PHE A 79 14.66 -4.94 -20.07
N VAL A 80 14.89 -5.01 -18.77
CA VAL A 80 14.34 -4.02 -17.82
C VAL A 80 14.87 -2.62 -18.15
N TRP A 81 16.15 -2.50 -18.48
CA TRP A 81 16.76 -1.22 -18.85
C TRP A 81 16.24 -0.69 -20.20
N ALA A 82 16.15 -1.55 -21.22
CA ALA A 82 15.57 -1.21 -22.51
C ALA A 82 14.10 -0.78 -22.37
N ALA A 83 13.31 -1.53 -21.60
CA ALA A 83 11.92 -1.20 -21.30
C ALA A 83 11.80 0.16 -20.64
N ALA A 84 12.63 0.45 -19.64
CA ALA A 84 12.63 1.75 -18.97
C ALA A 84 12.96 2.91 -19.93
N ARG A 85 13.84 2.69 -20.91
CA ARG A 85 14.19 3.72 -21.91
C ARG A 85 13.11 3.92 -22.98
N MET A 86 12.38 2.86 -23.33
CA MET A 86 11.27 2.91 -24.30
C MET A 86 9.94 3.33 -23.65
N SER A 87 9.84 3.17 -22.33
CA SER A 87 8.66 3.44 -21.53
C SER A 87 8.33 4.93 -21.51
N ASP A 88 7.04 5.23 -21.66
CA ASP A 88 6.50 6.54 -21.32
C ASP A 88 6.85 6.90 -19.86
N ARG A 89 7.23 8.16 -19.59
CA ARG A 89 7.62 8.62 -18.23
C ARG A 89 6.56 8.30 -17.17
N ARG A 90 5.29 8.21 -17.59
CA ARG A 90 4.16 7.84 -16.75
C ARG A 90 4.25 6.40 -16.20
N PHE A 91 4.71 5.43 -16.98
CA PHE A 91 4.82 4.04 -16.51
C PHE A 91 5.99 3.86 -15.53
N ILE A 92 7.13 4.52 -15.79
CA ILE A 92 8.24 4.59 -14.82
C ILE A 92 7.75 5.19 -13.51
N ALA A 93 7.04 6.31 -13.56
CA ALA A 93 6.48 6.95 -12.36
C ALA A 93 5.54 6.02 -11.58
N LEU A 94 4.68 5.24 -12.27
CA LEU A 94 3.78 4.28 -11.62
C LEU A 94 4.54 3.08 -11.03
N GLY A 95 5.60 2.60 -11.68
CA GLY A 95 6.47 1.55 -11.19
C GLY A 95 7.26 1.99 -9.94
N THR A 96 7.89 3.17 -10.01
CA THR A 96 8.58 3.80 -8.87
C THR A 96 7.63 4.03 -7.71
N LYS A 97 6.42 4.55 -7.98
CA LYS A 97 5.36 4.69 -6.97
C LYS A 97 5.04 3.36 -6.29
N ARG A 98 4.89 2.28 -7.07
CA ARG A 98 4.59 0.97 -6.50
C ARG A 98 5.70 0.46 -5.59
N LEU A 99 6.96 0.64 -5.98
CA LEU A 99 8.10 0.26 -5.17
C LEU A 99 8.16 1.08 -3.87
N MET A 100 7.90 2.39 -3.95
CA MET A 100 7.77 3.28 -2.79
C MET A 100 6.65 2.81 -1.86
N ASP A 101 5.46 2.51 -2.39
CA ASP A 101 4.31 2.03 -1.62
C ASP A 101 4.63 0.76 -0.83
N VAL A 102 5.26 -0.22 -1.48
CA VAL A 102 5.62 -1.50 -0.85
C VAL A 102 6.70 -1.29 0.21
N THR A 103 7.73 -0.50 -0.10
CA THR A 103 8.82 -0.22 0.84
C THR A 103 8.29 0.47 2.11
N ILE A 104 7.41 1.45 1.94
CA ILE A 104 6.74 2.12 3.06
C ILE A 104 5.88 1.13 3.84
N ALA A 105 5.01 0.38 3.17
CA ALA A 105 4.10 -0.53 3.85
C ALA A 105 4.84 -1.62 4.64
N VAL A 106 5.89 -2.24 4.08
CA VAL A 106 6.70 -3.25 4.78
C VAL A 106 7.42 -2.63 5.98
N SER A 107 8.10 -1.50 5.78
CA SER A 107 8.87 -0.85 6.85
C SER A 107 7.96 -0.44 8.01
N SER A 108 6.81 0.15 7.71
CA SER A 108 5.83 0.53 8.72
C SER A 108 5.21 -0.67 9.42
N LEU A 109 4.89 -1.76 8.73
CA LEU A 109 4.36 -2.97 9.37
C LEU A 109 5.38 -3.60 10.32
N LEU A 110 6.66 -3.66 9.94
CA LEU A 110 7.71 -4.18 10.81
C LEU A 110 7.86 -3.32 12.08
N LEU A 111 7.99 -2.00 11.89
CA LEU A 111 8.22 -1.05 12.98
C LEU A 111 7.01 -0.90 13.91
N LEU A 112 5.80 -0.93 13.35
CA LEU A 112 4.54 -0.83 14.10
C LEU A 112 4.04 -2.19 14.60
N SER A 113 4.73 -3.30 14.31
CA SER A 113 4.22 -4.63 14.71
C SER A 113 3.99 -4.77 16.22
N PRO A 114 4.86 -4.28 17.14
CA PRO A 114 4.58 -4.39 18.57
C PRO A 114 3.32 -3.61 19.02
N PRO A 115 3.13 -2.31 18.70
CA PRO A 115 1.90 -1.61 19.10
C PRO A 115 0.65 -2.14 18.40
N LEU A 116 0.74 -2.61 17.15
CA LEU A 116 -0.40 -3.24 16.46
C LEU A 116 -0.84 -4.53 17.15
N LEU A 117 0.10 -5.31 17.70
CA LEU A 117 -0.22 -6.50 18.48
C LEU A 117 -0.92 -6.15 19.80
N ILE A 118 -0.47 -5.10 20.50
CA ILE A 118 -1.12 -4.61 21.73
C ILE A 118 -2.57 -4.19 21.44
N VAL A 119 -2.79 -3.46 20.35
CA VAL A 119 -4.13 -3.07 19.90
C VAL A 119 -5.00 -4.30 19.62
N ALA A 120 -4.46 -5.29 18.91
CA ALA A 120 -5.17 -6.52 18.60
C ALA A 120 -5.62 -7.27 19.87
N LEU A 121 -4.74 -7.36 20.88
CA LEU A 121 -5.04 -7.96 22.17
C LEU A 121 -6.09 -7.15 22.94
N ALA A 122 -5.98 -5.83 22.97
CA ALA A 122 -6.96 -4.96 23.64
C ALA A 122 -8.37 -5.13 23.06
N ILE A 123 -8.51 -5.23 21.73
CA ILE A 123 -9.79 -5.49 21.06
C ILE A 123 -10.36 -6.86 21.46
N LYS A 124 -9.51 -7.89 21.56
CA LYS A 124 -9.91 -9.26 21.93
C LYS A 124 -10.35 -9.37 23.38
N ILE A 125 -9.68 -8.65 24.28
CA ILE A 125 -10.02 -8.62 25.71
C ILE A 125 -11.34 -7.86 25.93
N GLU A 126 -11.52 -6.72 25.25
CA GLU A 126 -12.72 -5.89 25.46
C GLU A 126 -14.00 -6.49 24.86
N SER A 127 -13.91 -7.18 23.72
CA SER A 127 -15.09 -7.72 23.05
C SER A 127 -14.82 -9.06 22.32
N PRO A 128 -15.72 -10.06 22.42
CA PRO A 128 -15.56 -11.32 21.70
C PRO A 128 -15.66 -11.12 20.18
N GLY A 129 -15.01 -11.97 19.39
CA GLY A 129 -15.03 -11.92 17.92
C GLY A 129 -13.70 -11.56 17.25
N PRO A 130 -13.68 -11.33 15.92
CA PRO A 130 -12.46 -11.07 15.16
C PRO A 130 -11.84 -9.71 15.48
N VAL A 131 -10.52 -9.62 15.39
CA VAL A 131 -9.76 -8.37 15.58
C VAL A 131 -9.97 -7.41 14.42
N PHE A 132 -10.00 -7.95 13.20
CA PHE A 132 -10.13 -7.17 11.97
C PHE A 132 -11.58 -7.10 11.51
N PHE A 133 -11.92 -5.95 10.96
CA PHE A 133 -13.14 -5.71 10.21
C PHE A 133 -12.75 -5.40 8.76
N ALA A 134 -13.53 -5.90 7.81
CA ALA A 134 -13.30 -5.70 6.40
C ALA A 134 -14.56 -5.16 5.75
N TYR A 135 -14.46 -4.07 4.98
CA TYR A 135 -15.59 -3.47 4.29
C TYR A 135 -15.28 -3.26 2.82
N ARG A 136 -16.32 -3.41 1.99
CA ARG A 136 -16.19 -3.36 0.54
C ARG A 136 -15.95 -1.93 0.06
N ARG A 137 -14.97 -1.77 -0.82
CA ARG A 137 -14.59 -0.50 -1.44
C ARG A 137 -14.25 -0.67 -2.90
N VAL A 138 -14.39 0.42 -3.64
CA VAL A 138 -14.00 0.48 -5.05
C VAL A 138 -12.55 0.94 -5.15
N GLY A 139 -11.74 0.12 -5.83
CA GLY A 139 -10.33 0.35 -6.11
C GLY A 139 -10.07 0.83 -7.53
N LYS A 140 -8.85 0.55 -8.01
CA LYS A 140 -8.43 0.94 -9.37
C LYS A 140 -9.29 0.21 -10.41
N ASP A 141 -9.64 0.92 -11.48
CA ASP A 141 -10.42 0.44 -12.63
C ASP A 141 -11.78 -0.13 -12.23
N GLY A 142 -12.35 0.38 -11.13
CA GLY A 142 -13.65 -0.05 -10.61
C GLY A 142 -13.61 -1.40 -9.87
N LYS A 143 -12.44 -2.02 -9.70
CA LYS A 143 -12.34 -3.33 -9.02
C LYS A 143 -12.65 -3.21 -7.54
N GLU A 144 -13.60 -4.00 -7.07
CA GLU A 144 -13.92 -4.04 -5.64
C GLU A 144 -12.83 -4.78 -4.85
N PHE A 145 -12.59 -4.32 -3.62
CA PHE A 145 -11.72 -4.99 -2.65
C PHE A 145 -12.22 -4.77 -1.23
N TYR A 146 -11.69 -5.55 -0.29
CA TYR A 146 -12.02 -5.46 1.12
C TYR A 146 -10.96 -4.64 1.87
N ALA A 147 -11.29 -3.39 2.19
CA ALA A 147 -10.43 -2.53 2.98
C ALA A 147 -10.42 -2.99 4.45
N LEU A 148 -9.23 -3.31 4.95
CA LEU A 148 -9.03 -3.86 6.30
C LEU A 148 -8.97 -2.74 7.33
N LYS A 149 -9.56 -2.97 8.50
CA LYS A 149 -9.44 -2.12 9.68
C LYS A 149 -9.38 -2.94 10.95
N PHE A 150 -8.92 -2.32 12.03
CA PHE A 150 -9.23 -2.84 13.35
C PHE A 150 -10.71 -2.64 13.66
N ARG A 151 -11.30 -3.65 14.27
CA ARG A 151 -12.68 -3.59 14.73
C ARG A 151 -12.78 -2.57 15.87
N SER A 152 -13.56 -1.51 15.63
CA SER A 152 -13.84 -0.46 16.61
C SER A 152 -15.28 -0.50 17.17
N MET A 153 -16.10 -1.42 16.66
CA MET A 153 -17.49 -1.60 17.05
C MET A 153 -17.73 -3.02 17.56
N ARG A 154 -18.76 -3.19 18.40
CA ARG A 154 -19.20 -4.51 18.86
C ARG A 154 -19.79 -5.34 17.71
N LEU A 155 -19.88 -6.66 17.89
CA LEU A 155 -20.46 -7.55 16.87
C LEU A 155 -21.95 -7.29 16.64
N ASP A 156 -22.68 -6.96 17.69
CA ASP A 156 -24.11 -6.62 17.71
C ASP A 156 -24.39 -5.19 17.20
N ALA A 157 -23.42 -4.52 16.57
CA ALA A 157 -23.52 -3.11 16.20
C ALA A 157 -24.71 -2.79 15.28
N GLU A 158 -24.99 -3.63 14.29
CA GLU A 158 -26.09 -3.36 13.33
C GLU A 158 -27.47 -3.53 13.96
N GLU A 159 -27.61 -4.54 14.82
CA GLU A 159 -28.83 -4.77 15.61
C GLU A 159 -29.07 -3.60 16.57
N LYS A 160 -28.03 -3.20 17.32
CA LYS A 160 -28.10 -2.03 18.21
C LYS A 160 -28.40 -0.72 17.48
N LEU A 161 -27.89 -0.55 16.26
CA LEU A 161 -28.23 0.60 15.44
C LEU A 161 -29.74 0.58 15.15
N SER A 162 -30.23 -0.55 14.65
CA SER A 162 -31.63 -0.71 14.27
C SER A 162 -32.58 -0.45 15.44
N GLU A 163 -32.27 -0.99 16.62
CA GLU A 163 -33.01 -0.73 17.86
C GLU A 163 -32.99 0.75 18.25
N LEU A 164 -31.81 1.37 18.23
CA LEU A 164 -31.64 2.78 18.59
C LEU A 164 -32.43 3.70 17.64
N LEU A 165 -32.35 3.46 16.33
CA LEU A 165 -33.02 4.28 15.32
C LEU A 165 -34.55 4.14 15.40
N ARG A 166 -35.08 2.97 15.81
CA ARG A 166 -36.51 2.77 16.06
C ARG A 166 -36.96 3.47 17.34
N ALA A 167 -36.15 3.40 18.40
CA ALA A 167 -36.51 3.93 19.72
C ALA A 167 -36.29 5.46 19.84
N ASN A 168 -35.44 6.05 18.99
CA ASN A 168 -35.04 7.45 19.11
C ASN A 168 -35.16 8.23 17.78
N PRO A 169 -36.25 8.99 17.59
CA PRO A 169 -36.45 9.81 16.39
C PRO A 169 -35.36 10.86 16.13
N SER A 170 -34.73 11.39 17.20
CA SER A 170 -33.64 12.35 17.07
C SER A 170 -32.37 11.69 16.52
N ALA A 171 -32.04 10.48 16.99
CA ALA A 171 -30.94 9.69 16.46
C ALA A 171 -31.19 9.28 14.99
N LEU A 172 -32.45 9.01 14.63
CA LEU A 172 -32.84 8.75 13.24
C LEU A 172 -32.60 9.97 12.33
N ALA A 173 -33.04 11.16 12.76
CA ALA A 173 -32.81 12.38 11.99
C ALA A 173 -31.30 12.69 11.79
N GLU A 174 -30.49 12.48 12.83
CA GLU A 174 -29.03 12.63 12.74
C GLU A 174 -28.40 11.58 11.80
N TRP A 175 -28.85 10.34 11.87
CA TRP A 175 -28.34 9.25 11.03
C TRP A 175 -28.69 9.43 9.55
N VAL A 176 -29.91 9.89 9.25
CA VAL A 176 -30.36 10.15 7.87
C VAL A 176 -29.51 11.23 7.21
N THR A 177 -29.15 12.28 7.95
CA THR A 177 -28.39 13.42 7.43
C THR A 177 -26.89 13.15 7.36
N THR A 178 -26.30 12.61 8.44
CA THR A 178 -24.83 12.54 8.56
C THR A 178 -24.26 11.13 8.38
N ARG A 179 -25.12 10.10 8.41
CA ARG A 179 -24.74 8.67 8.48
C ARG A 179 -23.77 8.38 9.63
N LYS A 180 -23.80 9.21 10.67
CA LYS A 180 -22.98 9.14 11.88
C LYS A 180 -23.84 9.51 13.10
N LEU A 181 -23.41 9.09 14.27
CA LEU A 181 -24.01 9.49 15.55
C LEU A 181 -22.91 10.11 16.39
N LYS A 182 -23.16 11.28 16.99
CA LYS A 182 -22.22 11.95 17.92
C LYS A 182 -21.84 11.03 19.08
N ASN A 183 -22.83 10.37 19.68
CA ASN A 183 -22.66 9.42 20.77
C ASN A 183 -23.11 8.03 20.34
N ASP A 184 -22.26 7.35 19.58
CA ASP A 184 -22.57 6.03 19.04
C ASP A 184 -22.31 4.92 20.09
N PRO A 185 -23.36 4.26 20.63
CA PRO A 185 -23.22 3.23 21.67
C PRO A 185 -22.61 1.93 21.14
N ARG A 186 -22.42 1.80 19.82
CA ARG A 186 -21.84 0.61 19.18
C ARG A 186 -20.32 0.60 19.26
N ILE A 187 -19.71 1.77 19.45
CA ILE A 187 -18.26 1.94 19.49
C ILE A 187 -17.74 1.53 20.87
N THR A 188 -16.74 0.66 20.91
CA THR A 188 -16.10 0.21 22.16
C THR A 188 -15.17 1.30 22.74
N ILE A 189 -14.69 1.16 23.97
CA ILE A 189 -13.75 2.12 24.57
C ILE A 189 -12.43 2.11 23.79
N VAL A 190 -11.89 0.93 23.49
CA VAL A 190 -10.72 0.81 22.60
C VAL A 190 -11.07 1.37 21.22
N GLY A 191 -12.26 1.08 20.70
CA GLY A 191 -12.74 1.61 19.42
C GLY A 191 -12.79 3.14 19.34
N LYS A 192 -13.16 3.81 20.43
CA LYS A 192 -13.15 5.29 20.52
C LYS A 192 -11.72 5.81 20.39
N PHE A 193 -10.77 5.20 21.10
CA PHE A 193 -9.36 5.54 20.98
C PHE A 193 -8.84 5.30 19.55
N LEU A 194 -9.16 4.15 18.96
CA LEU A 194 -8.72 3.79 17.61
C LEU A 194 -9.23 4.78 16.55
N ARG A 195 -10.51 5.16 16.59
CA ARG A 195 -11.11 6.12 15.66
C ARG A 195 -10.53 7.52 15.83
N LYS A 196 -10.38 7.98 17.08
CA LYS A 196 -9.80 9.30 17.37
C LYS A 196 -8.35 9.38 16.92
N SER A 197 -7.62 8.28 17.04
CA SER A 197 -6.24 8.21 16.60
C SER A 197 -6.09 7.82 15.13
N SER A 198 -7.13 7.35 14.43
CA SER A 198 -7.04 6.72 13.09
C SER A 198 -6.16 5.45 13.03
N ILE A 199 -5.80 4.87 14.19
CA ILE A 199 -5.04 3.61 14.24
C ILE A 199 -5.85 2.45 13.64
N ASP A 200 -7.19 2.57 13.64
CA ASP A 200 -8.06 1.55 13.05
C ASP A 200 -7.79 1.31 11.56
N GLU A 201 -7.21 2.26 10.83
CA GLU A 201 -6.92 2.13 9.40
C GLU A 201 -5.56 1.49 9.07
N LEU A 202 -4.66 1.32 10.06
CA LEU A 202 -3.32 0.75 9.81
C LEU A 202 -3.31 -0.67 9.20
N PRO A 203 -4.29 -1.55 9.43
CA PRO A 203 -4.39 -2.82 8.70
C PRO A 203 -4.47 -2.67 7.16
N GLN A 204 -4.83 -1.49 6.65
CA GLN A 204 -4.80 -1.19 5.21
C GLN A 204 -3.38 -1.23 4.62
N LEU A 205 -2.32 -1.20 5.44
CA LEU A 205 -0.97 -1.48 4.96
C LEU A 205 -0.86 -2.84 4.28
N VAL A 206 -1.64 -3.83 4.73
CA VAL A 206 -1.74 -5.13 4.07
C VAL A 206 -2.43 -5.02 2.70
N ASN A 207 -3.46 -4.17 2.57
CA ASN A 207 -4.10 -3.88 1.28
C ASN A 207 -3.11 -3.19 0.32
N ILE A 208 -2.21 -2.34 0.83
CA ILE A 208 -1.12 -1.76 0.02
C ILE A 208 -0.19 -2.88 -0.46
N LEU A 209 0.25 -3.80 0.40
CA LEU A 209 1.09 -4.93 -0.03
C LEU A 209 0.41 -5.82 -1.07
N ARG A 210 -0.91 -6.04 -0.96
CA ARG A 210 -1.72 -6.78 -1.95
C ARG A 210 -1.92 -6.06 -3.28
N GLY A 211 -1.59 -4.76 -3.34
CA GLY A 211 -1.74 -3.95 -4.56
C GLY A 211 -3.16 -3.45 -4.80
N GLU A 212 -4.01 -3.52 -3.78
CA GLU A 212 -5.38 -2.99 -3.79
C GLU A 212 -5.39 -1.49 -3.49
N MET A 213 -4.44 -1.05 -2.64
CA MET A 213 -4.25 0.34 -2.22
C MET A 213 -2.83 0.84 -2.52
N SER A 214 -2.65 2.15 -2.37
CA SER A 214 -1.41 2.91 -2.43
C SER A 214 -1.20 3.66 -1.11
N VAL A 215 0.01 4.10 -0.80
CA VAL A 215 0.25 4.95 0.38
C VAL A 215 -0.41 6.31 0.17
N VAL A 216 -0.17 6.92 -1.00
CA VAL A 216 -0.78 8.19 -1.42
C VAL A 216 -1.73 7.94 -2.59
N GLY A 217 -2.95 8.46 -2.52
CA GLY A 217 -3.94 8.30 -3.58
C GLY A 217 -5.32 8.83 -3.19
N PRO A 218 -6.30 8.81 -4.12
CA PRO A 218 -7.67 9.20 -3.83
C PRO A 218 -8.29 8.34 -2.72
N ARG A 219 -9.24 8.88 -1.93
CA ARG A 219 -9.89 8.09 -0.88
C ARG A 219 -10.74 6.96 -1.46
N ALA A 220 -10.59 5.73 -0.94
CA ALA A 220 -11.44 4.60 -1.32
C ALA A 220 -12.92 4.87 -0.98
N MET A 221 -13.81 4.87 -1.98
CA MET A 221 -15.25 5.09 -1.76
C MET A 221 -15.98 3.78 -1.47
N PRO A 222 -17.02 3.79 -0.62
CA PRO A 222 -17.93 2.65 -0.45
C PRO A 222 -18.47 2.17 -1.80
N SER A 223 -18.62 0.86 -1.97
CA SER A 223 -19.24 0.28 -3.18
C SER A 223 -20.69 0.73 -3.38
N ASP A 224 -21.37 1.05 -2.28
CA ASP A 224 -22.77 1.46 -2.18
C ASP A 224 -22.94 2.99 -2.09
N TYR A 225 -21.92 3.75 -2.47
CA TYR A 225 -21.95 5.21 -2.38
C TYR A 225 -23.05 5.78 -3.32
N PRO A 226 -24.08 6.48 -2.79
CA PRO A 226 -25.18 6.99 -3.59
C PRO A 226 -24.74 8.19 -4.44
N THR A 227 -24.96 8.12 -5.74
CA THR A 227 -24.46 9.15 -6.68
C THR A 227 -25.40 9.37 -7.85
N ASP A 228 -25.58 10.64 -8.20
CA ASP A 228 -26.08 11.06 -9.51
C ASP A 228 -25.10 10.71 -10.65
N GLU A 229 -25.57 10.79 -11.90
CA GLU A 229 -24.77 10.44 -13.08
C GLU A 229 -23.49 11.27 -13.23
N GLU A 230 -23.53 12.55 -12.84
CA GLU A 230 -22.38 13.44 -12.91
C GLU A 230 -21.28 12.98 -11.95
N THR A 231 -21.66 12.70 -10.70
CA THR A 231 -20.76 12.19 -9.66
C THR A 231 -20.20 10.82 -10.04
N GLN A 232 -20.96 9.96 -10.71
CA GLN A 232 -20.40 8.70 -11.21
C GLN A 232 -19.27 8.90 -12.23
N LYS A 233 -19.41 9.86 -13.16
CA LYS A 233 -18.32 10.20 -14.10
C LYS A 233 -17.08 10.66 -13.35
N LEU A 234 -17.29 11.49 -12.32
CA LEU A 234 -16.21 11.98 -11.46
C LEU A 234 -15.51 10.84 -10.70
N LEU A 235 -16.28 9.88 -10.17
CA LEU A 235 -15.73 8.72 -9.48
C LEU A 235 -14.91 7.81 -10.40
N LYS A 236 -15.33 7.62 -11.66
CA LYS A 236 -14.56 6.83 -12.64
C LYS A 236 -13.19 7.42 -12.91
N LEU A 237 -13.05 8.75 -12.91
CA LEU A 237 -11.73 9.39 -13.04
C LEU A 237 -10.82 9.06 -11.85
N ARG A 238 -11.35 9.08 -10.62
CA ARG A 238 -10.59 8.73 -9.40
C ARG A 238 -10.08 7.28 -9.42
N GLN A 239 -10.87 6.39 -10.01
CA GLN A 239 -10.54 4.97 -10.14
C GLN A 239 -9.38 4.70 -11.12
N ARG A 240 -8.85 5.70 -11.84
CA ARG A 240 -7.65 5.51 -12.67
C ARG A 240 -6.39 5.23 -11.85
N MET A 241 -6.41 5.58 -10.56
CA MET A 241 -5.32 5.36 -9.61
C MET A 241 -5.78 4.42 -8.49
N ARG A 242 -4.83 3.72 -7.86
CA ARG A 242 -5.15 2.98 -6.63
C ARG A 242 -5.56 3.97 -5.54
N PRO A 243 -6.58 3.64 -4.74
CA PRO A 243 -6.93 4.48 -3.62
C PRO A 243 -5.80 4.55 -2.59
N GLY A 244 -5.67 5.69 -1.92
CA GLY A 244 -4.62 6.00 -0.96
C GLY A 244 -5.03 5.80 0.48
N LEU A 245 -4.07 5.41 1.32
CA LEU A 245 -4.19 5.53 2.77
C LEU A 245 -4.25 7.02 3.18
N THR A 246 -3.39 7.86 2.59
CA THR A 246 -3.49 9.33 2.60
C THR A 246 -3.70 9.88 1.19
N GLY A 247 -4.10 11.14 1.06
CA GLY A 247 -4.33 11.76 -0.24
C GLY A 247 -4.62 13.26 -0.16
N LEU A 248 -4.57 13.92 -1.32
CA LEU A 248 -4.81 15.36 -1.41
C LEU A 248 -6.20 15.75 -0.90
N GLY A 249 -7.24 14.99 -1.26
CA GLY A 249 -8.59 15.21 -0.71
C GLY A 249 -8.71 14.89 0.79
N GLN A 250 -7.83 14.07 1.36
CA GLN A 250 -7.83 13.88 2.82
C GLN A 250 -7.24 15.08 3.56
N LEU A 251 -6.26 15.76 2.95
CA LEU A 251 -5.63 16.96 3.49
C LEU A 251 -6.40 18.25 3.19
N SER A 252 -7.32 18.25 2.22
CA SER A 252 -8.14 19.43 1.92
C SER A 252 -9.09 19.70 3.09
N GLN A 253 -8.76 20.73 3.88
CA GLN A 253 -9.66 21.32 4.84
C GLN A 253 -10.65 22.20 4.08
N ALA A 254 -11.90 21.78 4.03
CA ALA A 254 -13.01 22.62 3.60
C ALA A 254 -14.04 22.63 4.73
N ASP A 255 -14.54 23.82 5.05
CA ASP A 255 -15.19 24.14 6.33
C ASP A 255 -16.69 23.85 6.43
N ASP A 256 -17.33 23.23 5.42
CA ASP A 256 -18.78 22.99 5.48
C ASP A 256 -19.25 21.93 4.48
N ASP A 257 -20.54 21.67 4.30
CA ASP A 257 -21.14 20.68 3.36
C ASP A 257 -20.61 20.71 1.90
N ARG A 258 -19.93 21.79 1.49
CA ARG A 258 -19.10 21.86 0.27
C ARG A 258 -17.84 20.96 0.32
N ARG A 259 -17.56 20.33 1.45
CA ARG A 259 -16.37 19.53 1.79
C ARG A 259 -16.32 18.24 1.00
N GLU A 260 -17.43 17.54 0.79
CA GLU A 260 -17.41 16.31 -0.02
C GLU A 260 -17.00 16.60 -1.46
N ARG A 261 -17.60 17.62 -2.09
CA ARG A 261 -17.22 18.07 -3.45
C ARG A 261 -15.80 18.61 -3.51
N GLY A 262 -15.37 19.44 -2.55
CA GLY A 262 -14.00 19.94 -2.50
C GLY A 262 -12.94 18.84 -2.39
N ARG A 263 -13.22 17.80 -1.59
CA ARG A 263 -12.37 16.61 -1.48
C ARG A 263 -12.34 15.82 -2.77
N LEU A 264 -13.49 15.65 -3.43
CA LEU A 264 -13.59 14.98 -4.73
C LEU A 264 -12.75 15.71 -5.80
N LEU A 265 -12.85 17.04 -5.87
CA LEU A 265 -12.06 17.87 -6.80
C LEU A 265 -10.56 17.79 -6.48
N SER A 266 -10.19 17.81 -5.20
CA SER A 266 -8.79 17.64 -4.78
C SER A 266 -8.23 16.29 -5.19
N ASP A 267 -9.01 15.22 -5.03
CA ASP A 267 -8.64 13.89 -5.50
C ASP A 267 -8.49 13.83 -7.03
N MET A 268 -9.25 14.63 -7.78
CA MET A 268 -9.07 14.73 -9.23
C MET A 268 -7.79 15.43 -9.63
N LEU A 269 -7.51 16.57 -9.01
CA LEU A 269 -6.26 17.30 -9.23
C LEU A 269 -5.07 16.38 -8.97
N TYR A 270 -5.13 15.55 -7.93
CA TYR A 270 -4.13 14.53 -7.68
C TYR A 270 -3.98 13.53 -8.83
N VAL A 271 -5.09 13.02 -9.38
CA VAL A 271 -5.05 12.04 -10.49
C VAL A 271 -4.51 12.66 -11.79
N LEU A 272 -4.82 13.92 -12.05
CA LEU A 272 -4.40 14.64 -13.25
C LEU A 272 -2.92 15.07 -13.17
N GLU A 273 -2.49 15.60 -12.01
CA GLU A 273 -1.16 16.16 -11.78
C GLU A 273 -0.22 15.20 -11.06
N HIS A 274 -0.52 13.90 -11.11
CA HIS A 274 0.21 12.89 -10.37
C HIS A 274 1.72 12.93 -10.70
N SER A 275 2.53 13.11 -9.65
CA SER A 275 3.98 12.97 -9.71
C SER A 275 4.52 12.44 -8.38
N ILE A 276 5.71 11.83 -8.40
CA ILE A 276 6.39 11.38 -7.18
C ILE A 276 6.68 12.55 -6.23
N ALA A 277 7.01 13.73 -6.78
CA ALA A 277 7.19 14.94 -5.99
C ALA A 277 5.90 15.36 -5.27
N LEU A 278 4.74 15.26 -5.95
CA LEU A 278 3.45 15.51 -5.33
C LEU A 278 3.14 14.51 -4.21
N ASP A 279 3.43 13.22 -4.40
CA ASP A 279 3.29 12.19 -3.36
C ASP A 279 4.11 12.52 -2.11
N ILE A 280 5.39 12.88 -2.28
CA ILE A 280 6.27 13.28 -1.19
C ILE A 280 5.73 14.54 -0.49
N GLY A 281 5.29 15.53 -1.26
CA GLY A 281 4.66 16.74 -0.72
C GLY A 281 3.40 16.44 0.11
N ILE A 282 2.57 15.50 -0.34
CA ILE A 282 1.38 15.05 0.40
C ILE A 282 1.80 14.32 1.69
N LEU A 283 2.80 13.44 1.64
CA LEU A 283 3.32 12.75 2.83
C LEU A 283 3.87 13.74 3.87
N LEU A 284 4.68 14.70 3.45
CA LEU A 284 5.21 15.74 4.33
C LEU A 284 4.09 16.58 4.96
N LYS A 285 3.11 17.02 4.15
CA LYS A 285 1.94 17.73 4.66
C LYS A 285 1.10 16.88 5.62
N THR A 286 0.98 15.58 5.37
CA THR A 286 0.30 14.63 6.28
C THR A 286 0.99 14.60 7.64
N VAL A 287 2.33 14.54 7.67
CA VAL A 287 3.11 14.60 8.92
C VAL A 287 2.91 15.92 9.65
N LEU A 288 3.05 17.04 8.94
CA LEU A 288 2.92 18.38 9.53
C LEU A 288 1.52 18.65 10.08
N HIS A 289 0.48 18.18 9.39
CA HIS A 289 -0.91 18.36 9.82
C HIS A 289 -1.16 17.67 11.17
N VAL A 290 -0.59 16.49 11.39
CA VAL A 290 -0.71 15.78 12.69
C VAL A 290 -0.02 16.51 13.84
N PHE A 291 1.07 17.23 13.58
CA PHE A 291 1.73 18.05 14.59
C PHE A 291 0.97 19.35 14.92
N ARG A 292 0.21 19.91 13.96
CA ARG A 292 -0.49 21.20 14.12
C ARG A 292 -1.89 21.08 14.70
N GLU A 293 -2.63 20.02 14.39
CA GLU A 293 -4.01 19.80 14.87
C GLU A 293 -4.10 18.47 15.62
N PRO A 294 -3.95 18.46 16.96
CA PRO A 294 -3.87 17.24 17.77
C PRO A 294 -5.16 16.39 17.87
N GLY A 295 -6.09 16.47 16.93
CA GLY A 295 -7.47 15.98 17.07
C GLY A 295 -7.86 14.78 16.20
N GLU A 296 -7.69 14.86 14.88
CA GLU A 296 -8.44 13.99 13.95
C GLU A 296 -7.61 12.92 13.21
N ASN A 297 -6.27 13.02 13.12
CA ASN A 297 -5.48 12.16 12.21
C ASN A 297 -4.17 11.56 12.80
N LYS A 298 -4.07 11.36 14.12
CA LYS A 298 -2.79 11.05 14.81
C LYS A 298 -1.98 9.88 14.22
N ALA A 299 -2.62 8.81 13.78
CA ALA A 299 -1.97 7.61 13.26
C ALA A 299 -1.49 7.79 11.83
N ALA A 300 -2.18 8.57 10.99
CA ALA A 300 -1.71 8.89 9.65
C ALA A 300 -0.38 9.67 9.73
N GLY A 301 -0.23 10.53 10.73
CA GLY A 301 1.03 11.23 11.00
C GLY A 301 2.09 10.37 11.66
N ILE A 302 1.75 9.50 12.62
CA ILE A 302 2.70 8.52 13.19
C ILE A 302 3.22 7.58 12.09
N PHE A 303 2.32 7.06 11.26
CA PHE A 303 2.66 6.27 10.08
C PHE A 303 3.50 7.07 9.09
N ALA A 304 3.17 8.33 8.81
CA ALA A 304 3.92 9.16 7.87
C ALA A 304 5.29 9.59 8.43
N ILE A 305 5.45 9.75 9.74
CA ILE A 305 6.77 9.88 10.40
C ILE A 305 7.60 8.64 10.11
N PHE A 306 7.04 7.45 10.30
CA PHE A 306 7.74 6.19 10.00
C PHE A 306 8.00 5.98 8.51
N ALA A 307 7.10 6.43 7.63
CA ALA A 307 7.28 6.42 6.18
C ALA A 307 8.42 7.35 5.73
N LEU A 308 8.62 8.48 6.42
CA LEU A 308 9.75 9.40 6.20
C LEU A 308 11.06 8.94 6.87
N MET A 309 10.99 8.04 7.85
CA MET A 309 12.16 7.43 8.51
C MET A 309 12.77 6.24 7.73
N ILE A 310 12.14 5.83 6.62
CA ILE A 310 12.78 4.96 5.63
C ILE A 310 14.06 5.66 5.18
N PRO A 311 15.19 4.95 4.97
CA PRO A 311 16.46 5.59 4.69
C PRO A 311 16.28 6.60 3.55
N ALA A 312 16.52 7.87 3.83
CA ALA A 312 16.38 8.95 2.85
C ALA A 312 17.11 8.61 1.53
N GLY A 313 18.14 7.77 1.59
CA GLY A 313 18.82 7.20 0.42
C GLY A 313 17.94 6.42 -0.55
N ILE A 314 16.91 5.69 -0.12
CA ILE A 314 15.99 4.97 -1.03
C ILE A 314 15.09 5.97 -1.75
N ILE A 315 14.54 6.95 -1.02
CA ILE A 315 13.66 7.98 -1.59
C ILE A 315 14.46 8.88 -2.55
N VAL A 316 15.69 9.26 -2.17
CA VAL A 316 16.60 10.04 -3.02
C VAL A 316 17.04 9.25 -4.25
N ALA A 317 17.38 7.97 -4.12
CA ALA A 317 17.71 7.10 -5.26
C ALA A 317 16.53 6.93 -6.22
N MET A 318 15.30 6.81 -5.70
CA MET A 318 14.06 6.76 -6.50
C MET A 318 13.79 8.07 -7.23
N LEU A 319 14.05 9.21 -6.58
CA LEU A 319 13.90 10.53 -7.18
C LEU A 319 14.91 10.72 -8.33
N ILE A 320 16.17 10.35 -8.09
CA ILE A 320 17.24 10.39 -9.10
C ILE A 320 16.89 9.46 -10.27
N ALA A 321 16.41 8.25 -10.02
CA ALA A 321 16.00 7.31 -11.07
C ALA A 321 14.82 7.82 -11.92
N THR A 322 13.96 8.69 -11.37
CA THR A 322 12.83 9.29 -12.09
C THR A 322 13.24 10.55 -12.86
N ILE A 323 14.27 11.27 -12.41
CA ILE A 323 14.79 12.49 -13.05
C ILE A 323 15.85 12.16 -14.14
N ALA A 324 16.58 11.05 -13.97
CA ALA A 324 17.65 10.62 -14.88
C ALA A 324 17.16 9.91 -16.16
N VAL A 325 15.84 9.81 -16.37
CA VAL A 325 15.17 9.32 -17.59
C VAL A 325 14.29 10.42 -18.18
#